data_AF-A0A6L9YZE9-F1
#
_entry.id   AF-A0A6L9YZE9-F1
#
_cell.length_a   1.000
_cell.length_b   1.000
_cell.length_c   1.000
_cell.angle_alpha   90.00
_cell.angle_beta   90.00
_cell.angle_gamma   90.00
#
_symmetry.space_group_name_H-M   'P 1'
#
loop_
_entity.id
_entity.type
_entity.pdbx_description
1 polymer ?
#
loop_
_entity_poly.entity_id
_entity_poly.type
_entity_poly.pdbx_seq_one_letter_code
_entity_poly.pdbx_strand_id
1 'polypeptide(L)'
;MALDVLKRYNTQLGLALCLAISGAIAFSVNQANAQITPDATLPQGETSQLDLGSGEVNGKIVDLIKGGAIRDINLFHSFLEFNIDKGQRVYFANPAGIQNILSRVTGANPSNILGTLGVDGGANLFLINPKGIFFGDKAKLDVSGSFVGTTADGIGFGNRGVFSASNPEPPSPLLTVNPNVFFFNQIPGKITSQAKLEKLAVDNLLLLGGDIEVSKKDNKKDSKISTNQGGNILLAGLGAPGQVALTRDGNKLGLDFPDGVKKGNVVIKDSAIKTSVAKDSTVDGGDIRIIADSLEVENTENKKDRGIFTKTERNGRKSGDIIISADNLVSVRSTSTKRGDNGIFTMTRGKGGESGKITIDAGSVTVETARKEQGIFTTTKGNGQKGGDIMITADDLVSIIASSGKNQHGIFTLTDEKGGTGGSIQITAGSLMVESKKETPGI
;
A
#
# COMPACT_ATOMS: atom_id res chain seq x y z
N MET A 1 -62.22 -9.86 -53.02
CA MET A 1 -62.48 -9.02 -51.83
C MET A 1 -62.28 -9.77 -50.51
N ALA A 2 -62.72 -11.04 -50.37
CA ALA A 2 -62.52 -11.81 -49.13
C ALA A 2 -61.07 -12.26 -48.85
N LEU A 3 -60.25 -12.47 -49.89
CA LEU A 3 -58.87 -12.97 -49.74
C LEU A 3 -57.88 -11.91 -49.21
N ASP A 4 -58.13 -10.62 -49.48
CA ASP A 4 -57.28 -9.52 -48.98
C ASP A 4 -57.54 -9.17 -47.52
N VAL A 5 -58.75 -9.42 -47.02
CA VAL A 5 -59.12 -9.19 -45.62
C VAL A 5 -58.40 -10.21 -44.72
N LEU A 6 -58.31 -11.48 -45.15
CA LEU A 6 -57.63 -12.54 -44.39
C LEU A 6 -56.11 -12.31 -44.28
N LYS A 7 -55.47 -11.79 -45.35
CA LYS A 7 -54.04 -11.45 -45.35
C LYS A 7 -53.71 -10.28 -44.41
N ARG A 8 -54.60 -9.29 -44.31
CA ARG A 8 -54.44 -8.16 -43.37
C ARG A 8 -54.56 -8.60 -41.90
N TYR A 9 -55.49 -9.51 -41.59
CA TYR A 9 -55.62 -10.03 -40.22
C TYR A 9 -54.40 -10.86 -39.79
N ASN A 10 -53.87 -11.74 -40.65
CA ASN A 10 -52.68 -12.53 -40.32
C ASN A 10 -51.40 -11.69 -40.18
N THR A 11 -51.28 -10.59 -40.93
CA THR A 11 -50.13 -9.67 -40.80
C THR A 11 -50.23 -8.81 -39.54
N GLN A 12 -51.43 -8.38 -39.15
CA GLN A 12 -51.63 -7.66 -37.88
C GLN A 12 -51.45 -8.57 -36.65
N LEU A 13 -51.88 -9.83 -36.72
CA LEU A 13 -51.67 -10.81 -35.65
C LEU A 13 -50.18 -11.16 -35.49
N GLY A 14 -49.46 -11.29 -36.61
CA GLY A 14 -48.01 -11.50 -36.61
C GLY A 14 -47.23 -10.31 -36.04
N LEU A 15 -47.64 -9.08 -36.37
CA LEU A 15 -47.02 -7.87 -35.80
C LEU A 15 -47.28 -7.74 -34.29
N ALA A 16 -48.50 -8.04 -33.84
CA ALA A 16 -48.86 -8.01 -32.43
C ALA A 16 -48.09 -9.07 -31.62
N LEU A 17 -47.89 -10.26 -32.17
CA LEU A 17 -47.08 -11.32 -31.55
C LEU A 17 -45.60 -10.91 -31.47
N CYS A 18 -45.06 -10.30 -32.52
CA CYS A 18 -43.68 -9.79 -32.52
C CYS A 18 -43.48 -8.65 -31.52
N LEU A 19 -44.46 -7.75 -31.35
CA LEU A 19 -44.42 -6.67 -30.34
C LEU A 19 -44.56 -7.21 -28.91
N ALA A 20 -45.36 -8.25 -28.69
CA ALA A 20 -45.47 -8.90 -27.38
C ALA A 20 -44.20 -9.68 -27.00
N ILE A 21 -43.55 -10.35 -27.96
CA ILE A 21 -42.30 -11.09 -27.73
C ILE A 21 -41.10 -10.14 -27.60
N SER A 22 -41.08 -9.01 -28.33
CA SER A 22 -40.04 -7.98 -28.16
C SER A 22 -40.23 -7.12 -26.90
N GLY A 23 -41.46 -6.97 -26.41
CA GLY A 23 -41.76 -6.36 -25.10
C GLY A 23 -41.34 -7.23 -23.91
N ALA A 24 -41.33 -8.56 -24.06
CA ALA A 24 -40.90 -9.49 -23.01
C ALA A 24 -39.37 -9.64 -22.88
N ILE A 25 -38.58 -9.06 -23.80
CA ILE A 25 -37.11 -9.06 -23.75
C ILE A 25 -36.57 -7.79 -23.07
N ALA A 26 -37.43 -6.82 -22.76
CA ALA A 26 -37.05 -5.64 -21.98
C ALA A 26 -37.18 -5.94 -20.46
N PHE A 27 -36.07 -5.74 -19.75
CA PHE A 27 -35.92 -5.81 -18.28
C PHE A 27 -35.67 -7.18 -17.65
N SER A 28 -34.75 -7.96 -18.21
CA SER A 28 -33.70 -8.51 -17.33
C SER A 28 -32.56 -7.50 -17.32
N VAL A 29 -32.75 -6.44 -16.51
CA VAL A 29 -31.59 -5.70 -16.03
C VAL A 29 -30.75 -6.77 -15.35
N ASN A 30 -29.57 -7.08 -15.88
CA ASN A 30 -28.52 -7.64 -15.06
C ASN A 30 -28.42 -6.65 -13.90
N GLN A 31 -29.06 -6.96 -12.77
CA GLN A 31 -28.75 -6.29 -11.53
C GLN A 31 -27.24 -6.48 -11.44
N ALA A 32 -26.50 -5.38 -11.63
CA ALA A 32 -25.09 -5.39 -11.31
C ALA A 32 -25.07 -5.88 -9.86
N ASN A 33 -24.56 -7.08 -9.62
CA ASN A 33 -24.30 -7.52 -8.26
C ASN A 33 -23.51 -6.39 -7.63
N ALA A 34 -24.10 -5.73 -6.64
CA ALA A 34 -23.50 -4.54 -6.07
C ALA A 34 -22.11 -4.93 -5.57
N GLN A 35 -21.08 -4.30 -6.14
CA GLN A 35 -19.69 -4.62 -5.83
C GLN A 35 -19.32 -4.31 -4.37
N ILE A 36 -20.10 -3.42 -3.77
CA ILE A 36 -20.14 -3.14 -2.34
C ILE A 36 -21.51 -3.56 -1.84
N THR A 37 -21.54 -4.58 -0.98
CA THR A 37 -22.77 -5.12 -0.40
C THR A 37 -22.65 -5.09 1.11
N PRO A 38 -23.38 -4.21 1.82
CA PRO A 38 -23.51 -4.28 3.28
C PRO A 38 -24.00 -5.65 3.75
N ASP A 39 -23.53 -6.10 4.91
CA ASP A 39 -24.09 -7.28 5.58
C ASP A 39 -25.02 -6.86 6.75
N ALA A 40 -25.59 -7.86 7.43
CA ALA A 40 -26.50 -7.69 8.56
C ALA A 40 -25.84 -7.93 9.93
N THR A 41 -24.51 -7.82 10.02
CA THR A 41 -23.76 -8.17 11.26
C THR A 41 -23.58 -6.99 12.22
N LEU A 42 -23.96 -5.77 11.83
CA LEU A 42 -24.08 -4.62 12.73
C LEU A 42 -25.45 -4.59 13.41
N PRO A 43 -25.62 -3.88 14.54
CA PRO A 43 -26.92 -3.73 15.20
C PRO A 43 -28.00 -3.19 14.27
N GLN A 44 -29.25 -3.57 14.54
CA GLN A 44 -30.41 -3.06 13.79
C GLN A 44 -30.48 -1.53 13.90
N GLY A 45 -30.59 -0.85 12.75
CA GLY A 45 -30.59 0.61 12.67
C GLY A 45 -29.22 1.27 12.56
N GLU A 46 -28.13 0.51 12.74
CA GLU A 46 -26.73 0.96 12.63
C GLU A 46 -26.03 0.33 11.41
N THR A 47 -26.79 -0.06 10.38
CA THR A 47 -26.25 -0.77 9.22
C THR A 47 -25.40 0.14 8.33
N SER A 48 -24.42 -0.44 7.62
CA SER A 48 -23.72 0.26 6.55
C SER A 48 -24.70 0.55 5.41
N GLN A 49 -24.68 1.76 4.88
CA GLN A 49 -25.55 2.17 3.79
C GLN A 49 -24.71 2.69 2.63
N LEU A 50 -25.00 2.25 1.42
CA LEU A 50 -24.35 2.74 0.21
C LEU A 50 -25.30 3.66 -0.54
N ASP A 51 -24.92 4.93 -0.65
CA ASP A 51 -25.69 5.95 -1.34
C ASP A 51 -25.01 6.26 -2.69
N LEU A 52 -25.60 5.75 -3.78
CA LEU A 52 -24.98 5.73 -5.10
C LEU A 52 -25.14 7.09 -5.80
N GLY A 53 -24.02 7.70 -6.19
CA GLY A 53 -23.98 8.90 -7.02
C GLY A 53 -24.64 10.16 -6.43
N SER A 54 -24.93 10.20 -5.13
CA SER A 54 -25.60 11.31 -4.45
C SER A 54 -24.68 12.14 -3.55
N GLY A 55 -23.46 11.65 -3.30
CA GLY A 55 -22.43 12.37 -2.57
C GLY A 55 -21.63 13.30 -3.50
N GLU A 56 -21.09 14.36 -2.92
CA GLU A 56 -20.14 15.23 -3.60
C GLU A 56 -18.93 15.47 -2.69
N VAL A 57 -17.74 15.09 -3.17
CA VAL A 57 -16.47 15.34 -2.49
C VAL A 57 -15.57 16.12 -3.43
N ASN A 58 -15.11 17.30 -3.02
CA ASN A 58 -14.24 18.18 -3.81
C ASN A 58 -14.77 18.45 -5.23
N GLY A 59 -16.08 18.73 -5.38
CA GLY A 59 -16.69 19.03 -6.67
C GLY A 59 -16.96 17.82 -7.57
N LYS A 60 -16.85 16.59 -7.05
CA LYS A 60 -17.02 15.36 -7.82
C LYS A 60 -18.10 14.49 -7.22
N ILE A 61 -18.96 13.96 -8.09
CA ILE A 61 -19.93 12.93 -7.72
C ILE A 61 -19.18 11.67 -7.26
N VAL A 62 -19.62 11.15 -6.13
CA VAL A 62 -19.12 9.93 -5.48
C VAL A 62 -20.26 9.05 -5.00
N ASP A 63 -19.97 7.76 -4.85
CA ASP A 63 -20.77 6.87 -4.01
C ASP A 63 -20.33 7.07 -2.56
N LEU A 64 -21.29 7.32 -1.68
CA LEU A 64 -21.02 7.68 -0.29
C LEU A 64 -21.50 6.57 0.65
N ILE A 65 -20.59 6.03 1.44
CA ILE A 65 -20.90 5.07 2.50
C ILE A 65 -21.29 5.86 3.74
N LYS A 66 -22.51 5.61 4.24
CA LYS A 66 -23.13 6.24 5.41
C LYS A 66 -23.61 5.19 6.40
N GLY A 67 -24.27 5.64 7.48
CA GLY A 67 -24.74 4.77 8.56
C GLY A 67 -23.58 4.22 9.36
N GLY A 68 -23.67 2.94 9.74
CA GLY A 68 -22.67 2.27 10.58
C GLY A 68 -22.90 2.48 12.08
N ALA A 69 -22.17 1.70 12.87
CA ALA A 69 -22.24 1.71 14.32
C ALA A 69 -21.20 2.65 14.90
N ILE A 70 -21.62 3.69 15.64
CA ILE A 70 -20.71 4.65 16.28
C ILE A 70 -20.47 4.23 17.73
N ARG A 71 -19.19 4.14 18.13
CA ARG A 71 -18.74 3.96 19.51
C ARG A 71 -17.68 5.01 19.80
N ASP A 72 -18.14 6.16 20.30
CA ASP A 72 -17.29 7.33 20.57
C ASP A 72 -16.49 7.73 19.31
N ILE A 73 -15.16 7.64 19.34
CA ILE A 73 -14.29 8.02 18.23
C ILE A 73 -14.25 7.02 17.06
N ASN A 74 -14.90 5.86 17.19
CA ASN A 74 -14.88 4.77 16.20
C ASN A 74 -16.22 4.63 15.48
N LEU A 75 -16.17 4.59 14.15
CA LEU A 75 -17.29 4.27 13.28
C LEU A 75 -17.05 2.91 12.61
N PHE A 76 -17.95 1.96 12.83
CA PHE A 76 -17.83 0.59 12.32
C PHE A 76 -18.76 0.37 11.12
N HIS A 77 -18.20 -0.17 10.04
CA HIS A 77 -18.90 -0.65 8.87
C HIS A 77 -18.62 -2.13 8.64
N SER A 78 -19.63 -2.84 8.17
CA SER A 78 -19.52 -4.25 7.78
C SER A 78 -20.14 -4.48 6.40
N PHE A 79 -19.46 -5.30 5.60
CA PHE A 79 -19.81 -5.62 4.24
C PHE A 79 -19.63 -7.11 3.97
N LEU A 80 -20.55 -7.69 3.22
CA LEU A 80 -20.35 -9.02 2.62
C LEU A 80 -19.30 -8.94 1.50
N GLU A 81 -19.42 -7.92 0.64
CA GLU A 81 -18.52 -7.67 -0.49
C GLU A 81 -18.06 -6.22 -0.48
N PHE A 82 -16.78 -5.98 -0.76
CA PHE A 82 -16.23 -4.62 -0.85
C PHE A 82 -15.21 -4.54 -1.99
N ASN A 83 -15.70 -4.20 -3.18
CA ASN A 83 -14.93 -4.00 -4.41
C ASN A 83 -15.25 -2.61 -4.96
N ILE A 84 -14.26 -1.95 -5.57
CA ILE A 84 -14.41 -0.62 -6.16
C ILE A 84 -14.02 -0.71 -7.62
N ASP A 85 -14.96 -0.39 -8.50
CA ASP A 85 -14.78 -0.51 -9.93
C ASP A 85 -13.86 0.56 -10.52
N LYS A 86 -13.34 0.27 -11.72
CA LYS A 86 -12.54 1.25 -12.47
C LYS A 86 -13.37 2.49 -12.75
N GLY A 87 -12.86 3.64 -12.33
CA GLY A 87 -13.55 4.93 -12.51
C GLY A 87 -14.58 5.25 -11.44
N GLN A 88 -14.98 4.26 -10.63
CA GLN A 88 -15.81 4.47 -9.45
C GLN A 88 -15.04 5.28 -8.40
N ARG A 89 -15.79 6.07 -7.62
CA ARG A 89 -15.28 6.84 -6.48
C ARG A 89 -16.15 6.53 -5.29
N VAL A 90 -15.59 5.86 -4.29
CA VAL A 90 -16.29 5.45 -3.09
C VAL A 90 -15.64 6.14 -1.90
N TYR A 91 -16.43 6.88 -1.15
CA TYR A 91 -15.98 7.60 0.03
C TYR A 91 -16.75 7.13 1.26
N PHE A 92 -16.06 7.03 2.39
CA PHE A 92 -16.72 6.93 3.68
C PHE A 92 -17.07 8.33 4.18
N ALA A 93 -18.33 8.53 4.58
CA ALA A 93 -18.72 9.74 5.30
C ALA A 93 -17.96 9.80 6.64
N ASN A 94 -17.54 10.99 7.05
CA ASN A 94 -16.86 11.21 8.32
C ASN A 94 -17.67 12.15 9.22
N PRO A 95 -18.64 11.64 10.00
CA PRO A 95 -19.38 12.43 10.98
C PRO A 95 -18.44 13.11 11.99
N ALA A 96 -18.89 14.23 12.57
CA ALA A 96 -18.12 14.96 13.57
C ALA A 96 -17.75 14.06 14.76
N GLY A 97 -16.49 14.17 15.21
CA GLY A 97 -15.97 13.42 16.36
C GLY A 97 -15.38 12.04 16.01
N ILE A 98 -15.61 11.51 14.80
CA ILE A 98 -15.04 10.23 14.37
C ILE A 98 -13.56 10.40 14.00
N GLN A 99 -12.71 9.57 14.61
CA GLN A 99 -11.27 9.52 14.35
C GLN A 99 -10.88 8.26 13.58
N ASN A 100 -11.62 7.15 13.75
CA ASN A 100 -11.33 5.89 13.05
C ASN A 100 -12.61 5.34 12.40
N ILE A 101 -12.51 5.03 11.12
CA ILE A 101 -13.52 4.29 10.36
C ILE A 101 -12.98 2.88 10.16
N LEU A 102 -13.66 1.89 10.74
CA LEU A 102 -13.29 0.49 10.64
C LEU A 102 -14.26 -0.26 9.75
N SER A 103 -13.78 -0.70 8.58
CA SER A 103 -14.55 -1.44 7.59
C SER A 103 -14.09 -2.88 7.53
N ARG A 104 -14.99 -3.84 7.83
CA ARG A 104 -14.72 -5.27 7.68
C ARG A 104 -15.46 -5.88 6.48
N VAL A 105 -14.81 -6.84 5.83
CA VAL A 105 -15.40 -7.70 4.81
C VAL A 105 -15.58 -9.10 5.37
N THR A 106 -16.83 -9.55 5.47
CA THR A 106 -17.21 -10.85 6.07
C THR A 106 -17.39 -11.95 5.03
N GLY A 107 -17.45 -11.60 3.74
CA GLY A 107 -17.59 -12.55 2.65
C GLY A 107 -16.31 -13.33 2.31
N ALA A 108 -16.43 -14.18 1.29
CA ALA A 108 -15.40 -15.12 0.90
C ALA A 108 -14.39 -14.56 -0.13
N ASN A 109 -14.63 -13.35 -0.65
CA ASN A 109 -13.85 -12.78 -1.75
C ASN A 109 -12.87 -11.70 -1.29
N PRO A 110 -11.71 -11.58 -1.98
CA PRO A 110 -10.78 -10.47 -1.75
C PRO A 110 -11.39 -9.13 -2.18
N SER A 111 -10.90 -8.05 -1.58
CA SER A 111 -11.29 -6.69 -1.96
C SER A 111 -10.50 -6.20 -3.18
N ASN A 112 -11.18 -6.03 -4.31
CA ASN A 112 -10.60 -5.49 -5.53
C ASN A 112 -10.84 -3.98 -5.61
N ILE A 113 -9.81 -3.19 -5.32
CA ILE A 113 -9.84 -1.73 -5.40
C ILE A 113 -9.27 -1.32 -6.75
N LEU A 114 -10.14 -1.05 -7.72
CA LEU A 114 -9.78 -0.66 -9.08
C LEU A 114 -10.06 0.83 -9.37
N GLY A 115 -10.81 1.51 -8.49
CA GLY A 115 -11.15 2.93 -8.55
C GLY A 115 -10.60 3.74 -7.36
N THR A 116 -11.30 4.81 -6.99
CA THR A 116 -10.90 5.69 -5.88
C THR A 116 -11.59 5.25 -4.60
N LEU A 117 -10.81 4.98 -3.56
CA LEU A 117 -11.27 4.78 -2.19
C LEU A 117 -10.85 5.99 -1.36
N GLY A 118 -11.79 6.60 -0.64
CA GLY A 118 -11.47 7.77 0.18
C GLY A 118 -12.30 7.91 1.45
N VAL A 119 -11.98 8.95 2.21
CA VAL A 119 -12.74 9.41 3.38
C VAL A 119 -13.09 10.87 3.15
N ASP A 120 -14.36 11.22 3.32
CA ASP A 120 -14.81 12.61 3.26
C ASP A 120 -14.52 13.32 4.59
N GLY A 121 -13.23 13.53 4.86
CA GLY A 121 -12.75 14.12 6.11
C GLY A 121 -11.37 13.59 6.53
N GLY A 122 -11.01 13.85 7.80
CA GLY A 122 -9.70 13.55 8.37
C GLY A 122 -9.56 12.23 9.13
N ALA A 123 -10.60 11.38 9.18
CA ALA A 123 -10.53 10.13 9.92
C ALA A 123 -9.55 9.12 9.30
N ASN A 124 -8.99 8.26 10.16
CA ASN A 124 -8.24 7.09 9.75
C ASN A 124 -9.20 6.06 9.12
N LEU A 125 -8.75 5.35 8.09
CA LEU A 125 -9.51 4.28 7.46
C LEU A 125 -8.80 2.94 7.65
N PHE A 126 -9.49 1.99 8.29
CA PHE A 126 -9.10 0.60 8.42
C PHE A 126 -9.95 -0.24 7.47
N LEU A 127 -9.33 -0.89 6.48
CA LEU A 127 -9.97 -1.87 5.60
C LEU A 127 -9.46 -3.27 5.97
N ILE A 128 -10.37 -4.11 6.46
CA ILE A 128 -10.10 -5.46 6.96
C ILE A 128 -10.74 -6.46 6.01
N ASN A 129 -9.93 -7.26 5.31
CA ASN A 129 -10.43 -8.38 4.51
C ASN A 129 -9.47 -9.58 4.59
N PRO A 130 -9.81 -10.63 5.37
CA PRO A 130 -8.97 -11.83 5.52
C PRO A 130 -8.60 -12.53 4.21
N LYS A 131 -9.43 -12.35 3.17
CA LYS A 131 -9.28 -13.01 1.87
C LYS A 131 -8.30 -12.32 0.95
N GLY A 132 -7.82 -11.13 1.30
CA GLY A 132 -6.83 -10.39 0.52
C GLY A 132 -7.32 -9.02 0.06
N ILE A 133 -6.37 -8.18 -0.34
CA ILE A 133 -6.63 -6.84 -0.87
C ILE A 133 -5.81 -6.66 -2.14
N PHE A 134 -6.48 -6.29 -3.23
CA PHE A 134 -5.84 -6.01 -4.51
C PHE A 134 -6.09 -4.56 -4.94
N PHE A 135 -5.01 -3.79 -5.10
CA PHE A 135 -5.05 -2.46 -5.71
C PHE A 135 -4.70 -2.57 -7.19
N GLY A 136 -5.69 -2.40 -8.07
CA GLY A 136 -5.48 -2.44 -9.52
C GLY A 136 -4.74 -1.21 -10.07
N ASP A 137 -4.33 -1.27 -11.34
CA ASP A 137 -3.53 -0.22 -12.00
C ASP A 137 -4.18 1.19 -12.08
N LYS A 138 -5.47 1.29 -11.74
CA LYS A 138 -6.24 2.55 -11.69
C LYS A 138 -6.68 2.93 -10.28
N ALA A 139 -6.32 2.15 -9.27
CA ALA A 139 -6.66 2.42 -7.89
C ALA A 139 -6.08 3.75 -7.43
N LYS A 140 -6.84 4.45 -6.58
CA LYS A 140 -6.40 5.66 -5.88
C LYS A 140 -6.86 5.59 -4.44
N LEU A 141 -6.05 6.15 -3.54
CA LEU A 141 -6.43 6.42 -2.16
C LEU A 141 -6.55 7.94 -2.00
N ASP A 142 -7.67 8.39 -1.45
CA ASP A 142 -7.94 9.78 -1.09
C ASP A 142 -8.33 9.85 0.39
N VAL A 143 -7.33 9.65 1.25
CA VAL A 143 -7.46 9.60 2.70
C VAL A 143 -6.49 10.64 3.27
N SER A 144 -6.99 11.51 4.15
CA SER A 144 -6.17 12.55 4.81
C SER A 144 -5.60 12.11 6.16
N GLY A 145 -6.27 11.17 6.85
CA GLY A 145 -5.73 10.51 8.04
C GLY A 145 -4.76 9.37 7.69
N SER A 146 -4.69 8.36 8.55
CA SER A 146 -3.96 7.11 8.27
C SER A 146 -4.81 6.13 7.47
N PHE A 147 -4.21 5.43 6.51
CA PHE A 147 -4.81 4.27 5.84
C PHE A 147 -4.16 2.98 6.34
N VAL A 148 -4.98 2.05 6.80
CA VAL A 148 -4.58 0.70 7.26
C VAL A 148 -5.32 -0.33 6.43
N GLY A 149 -4.61 -1.01 5.53
CA GLY A 149 -5.12 -2.16 4.79
C GLY A 149 -4.61 -3.45 5.41
N THR A 150 -5.50 -4.32 5.87
CA THR A 150 -5.08 -5.57 6.52
C THR A 150 -5.90 -6.79 6.11
N THR A 151 -5.24 -7.95 6.13
CA THR A 151 -5.88 -9.26 5.97
C THR A 151 -6.03 -10.01 7.30
N ALA A 152 -6.03 -9.27 8.41
CA ALA A 152 -6.39 -9.79 9.73
C ALA A 152 -7.84 -10.28 9.77
N ASP A 153 -8.10 -11.30 10.58
CA ASP A 153 -9.43 -11.81 10.90
C ASP A 153 -10.19 -10.88 11.86
N GLY A 154 -9.51 -9.94 12.51
CA GLY A 154 -10.12 -8.92 13.35
C GLY A 154 -9.14 -7.94 13.94
N ILE A 155 -9.68 -6.87 14.51
CA ILE A 155 -8.93 -5.82 15.21
C ILE A 155 -9.42 -5.70 16.66
N GLY A 156 -8.49 -5.69 17.61
CA GLY A 156 -8.74 -5.55 19.04
C GLY A 156 -8.60 -4.13 19.56
N PHE A 157 -9.26 -3.93 20.72
CA PHE A 157 -9.35 -2.65 21.43
C PHE A 157 -8.94 -2.81 22.90
N GLY A 158 -7.78 -3.43 23.12
CA GLY A 158 -7.32 -3.89 24.43
C GLY A 158 -8.27 -4.94 25.00
N ASN A 159 -8.56 -4.85 26.29
CA ASN A 159 -9.45 -5.79 26.99
C ASN A 159 -10.95 -5.52 26.72
N ARG A 160 -11.30 -4.64 25.78
CA ARG A 160 -12.69 -4.18 25.55
C ARG A 160 -13.43 -4.97 24.47
N GLY A 161 -12.71 -5.78 23.70
CA GLY A 161 -13.28 -6.67 22.68
C GLY A 161 -12.57 -6.57 21.33
N VAL A 162 -13.14 -7.28 20.35
CA VAL A 162 -12.60 -7.46 19.01
C VAL A 162 -13.69 -7.16 17.98
N PHE A 163 -13.32 -6.44 16.93
CA PHE A 163 -14.14 -6.29 15.72
C PHE A 163 -13.63 -7.28 14.67
N SER A 164 -14.32 -8.41 14.50
CA SER A 164 -13.87 -9.53 13.66
C SER A 164 -14.58 -9.58 12.31
N ALA A 165 -13.82 -9.83 11.24
CA ALA A 165 -14.30 -10.14 9.89
C ALA A 165 -14.70 -11.62 9.74
N SER A 166 -13.96 -12.53 10.38
CA SER A 166 -14.13 -13.98 10.19
C SER A 166 -15.18 -14.61 11.12
N ASN A 167 -15.38 -14.06 12.32
CA ASN A 167 -16.45 -14.43 13.25
C ASN A 167 -17.23 -13.15 13.62
N PRO A 168 -18.04 -12.60 12.69
CA PRO A 168 -18.59 -11.26 12.83
C PRO A 168 -19.75 -11.24 13.83
N GLU A 169 -19.50 -10.60 14.98
CA GLU A 169 -20.52 -10.19 15.94
C GLU A 169 -20.75 -8.66 15.85
N PRO A 170 -21.88 -8.15 16.36
CA PRO A 170 -22.10 -6.71 16.52
C PRO A 170 -21.00 -6.07 17.39
N PRO A 171 -20.43 -4.91 17.01
CA PRO A 171 -19.40 -4.25 17.79
C PRO A 171 -19.90 -3.87 19.17
N SER A 172 -19.19 -4.36 20.19
CA SER A 172 -19.46 -4.07 21.60
C SER A 172 -19.53 -2.56 21.87
N PRO A 173 -20.45 -2.10 22.74
CA PRO A 173 -20.49 -0.70 23.19
C PRO A 173 -19.17 -0.18 23.78
N LEU A 174 -18.27 -1.09 24.21
CA LEU A 174 -17.01 -0.75 24.86
C LEU A 174 -15.86 -0.44 23.90
N LEU A 175 -16.04 -0.65 22.58
CA LEU A 175 -15.00 -0.41 21.58
C LEU A 175 -14.82 1.10 21.29
N THR A 176 -14.60 1.90 22.33
CA THR A 176 -14.52 3.38 22.32
C THR A 176 -13.10 3.93 22.30
N VAL A 177 -12.09 3.06 22.32
CA VAL A 177 -10.66 3.46 22.30
C VAL A 177 -10.04 3.21 20.94
N ASN A 178 -8.80 3.63 20.74
CA ASN A 178 -8.08 3.29 19.51
C ASN A 178 -7.82 1.78 19.41
N PRO A 179 -7.84 1.22 18.17
CA PRO A 179 -7.42 -0.16 17.94
C PRO A 179 -5.93 -0.33 18.29
N ASN A 180 -5.57 -1.52 18.78
CA ASN A 180 -4.23 -1.80 19.31
C ASN A 180 -3.65 -3.17 18.93
N VAL A 181 -4.40 -4.06 18.28
CA VAL A 181 -3.90 -5.40 17.90
C VAL A 181 -4.67 -5.94 16.71
N PHE A 182 -3.97 -6.68 15.84
CA PHE A 182 -4.54 -7.44 14.73
C PHE A 182 -4.53 -8.93 15.08
N PHE A 183 -5.63 -9.62 14.83
CA PHE A 183 -5.76 -11.07 15.05
C PHE A 183 -5.76 -11.81 13.72
N PHE A 184 -4.91 -12.82 13.61
CA PHE A 184 -4.83 -13.75 12.49
C PHE A 184 -5.06 -15.17 13.02
N ASN A 185 -6.25 -15.70 12.76
CA ASN A 185 -6.67 -17.05 13.16
C ASN A 185 -6.38 -18.08 12.07
N GLN A 186 -5.99 -17.63 10.88
CA GLN A 186 -5.59 -18.45 9.73
C GLN A 186 -4.36 -17.86 9.03
N ILE A 187 -3.84 -18.56 8.02
CA ILE A 187 -2.77 -18.01 7.17
C ILE A 187 -3.30 -16.74 6.51
N PRO A 188 -2.64 -15.58 6.69
CA PRO A 188 -3.16 -14.31 6.20
C PRO A 188 -3.23 -14.24 4.67
N GLY A 189 -4.28 -13.63 4.13
CA GLY A 189 -4.41 -13.38 2.69
C GLY A 189 -3.36 -12.41 2.14
N LYS A 190 -3.05 -12.51 0.84
CA LYS A 190 -2.07 -11.66 0.15
C LYS A 190 -2.58 -10.22 -0.03
N ILE A 191 -1.67 -9.24 0.03
CA ILE A 191 -1.92 -7.87 -0.44
C ILE A 191 -1.10 -7.62 -1.69
N THR A 192 -1.73 -7.17 -2.77
CA THR A 192 -1.03 -6.88 -4.03
C THR A 192 -1.40 -5.49 -4.54
N SER A 193 -0.41 -4.73 -4.99
CA SER A 193 -0.63 -3.41 -5.59
C SER A 193 0.05 -3.30 -6.94
N GLN A 194 -0.78 -3.09 -7.96
CA GLN A 194 -0.39 -2.67 -9.30
C GLN A 194 -0.63 -1.17 -9.54
N ALA A 195 -1.09 -0.49 -8.49
CA ALA A 195 -1.54 0.88 -8.54
C ALA A 195 -0.38 1.88 -8.49
N LYS A 196 -0.67 3.08 -8.97
CA LYS A 196 0.14 4.26 -8.70
C LYS A 196 -0.53 5.06 -7.58
N LEU A 197 -0.43 4.54 -6.36
CA LEU A 197 -0.88 5.21 -5.13
C LEU A 197 0.11 6.33 -4.79
N GLU A 198 0.07 7.41 -5.56
CA GLU A 198 1.05 8.49 -5.47
C GLU A 198 0.54 9.74 -4.80
N LYS A 199 1.45 10.45 -4.14
CA LYS A 199 1.19 11.75 -3.50
C LYS A 199 0.09 11.67 -2.45
N LEU A 200 0.09 10.57 -1.70
CA LEU A 200 -0.80 10.38 -0.57
C LEU A 200 -0.47 11.42 0.50
N ALA A 201 -1.48 12.19 0.89
CA ALA A 201 -1.44 13.13 2.00
C ALA A 201 -1.91 12.44 3.29
N VAL A 202 -1.46 11.19 3.49
CA VAL A 202 -1.76 10.38 4.69
C VAL A 202 -0.70 10.62 5.75
N ASP A 203 -1.08 10.49 7.01
CA ASP A 203 -0.11 10.40 8.13
C ASP A 203 0.67 9.08 8.06
N ASN A 204 -0.04 7.99 7.79
CA ASN A 204 0.54 6.65 7.66
C ASN A 204 -0.19 5.86 6.56
N LEU A 205 0.57 5.08 5.80
CA LEU A 205 0.05 3.97 5.02
C LEU A 205 0.63 2.68 5.60
N LEU A 206 -0.23 1.84 6.17
CA LEU A 206 0.12 0.55 6.74
C LEU A 206 -0.56 -0.56 5.93
N LEU A 207 0.24 -1.47 5.37
CA LEU A 207 -0.25 -2.72 4.78
C LEU A 207 0.27 -3.90 5.61
N LEU A 208 -0.65 -4.67 6.20
CA LEU A 208 -0.32 -5.83 7.03
C LEU A 208 -1.15 -7.03 6.61
N GLY A 209 -0.51 -8.07 6.09
CA GLY A 209 -1.20 -9.27 5.66
C GLY A 209 -0.25 -10.44 5.46
N GLY A 210 -0.55 -11.31 4.50
CA GLY A 210 0.32 -12.41 4.10
C GLY A 210 1.54 -11.89 3.35
N ASP A 211 1.79 -12.46 2.18
CA ASP A 211 2.74 -11.84 1.27
C ASP A 211 2.24 -10.45 0.80
N ILE A 212 3.17 -9.52 0.60
CA ILE A 212 2.91 -8.21 0.01
C ILE A 212 3.69 -8.09 -1.29
N GLU A 213 2.99 -7.79 -2.38
CA GLU A 213 3.64 -7.55 -3.66
C GLU A 213 3.25 -6.19 -4.22
N VAL A 214 4.26 -5.39 -4.58
CA VAL A 214 4.09 -4.14 -5.31
C VAL A 214 4.84 -4.27 -6.64
N SER A 215 4.08 -4.51 -7.70
CA SER A 215 4.61 -4.79 -9.03
C SER A 215 3.81 -4.04 -10.07
N LYS A 216 4.34 -3.90 -11.29
CA LYS A 216 3.59 -3.28 -12.39
C LYS A 216 2.59 -4.30 -12.97
N LYS A 217 1.48 -3.80 -13.51
CA LYS A 217 0.56 -4.65 -14.28
C LYS A 217 1.15 -5.12 -15.61
N ASP A 218 1.83 -4.21 -16.30
CA ASP A 218 2.42 -4.41 -17.61
C ASP A 218 3.58 -3.41 -17.83
N ASN A 219 4.32 -3.54 -18.93
CA ASN A 219 5.45 -2.65 -19.26
C ASN A 219 5.03 -1.20 -19.59
N LYS A 220 3.74 -0.90 -19.72
CA LYS A 220 3.22 0.42 -20.10
C LYS A 220 2.82 1.26 -18.89
N LYS A 221 2.50 0.63 -17.75
CA LYS A 221 1.99 1.31 -16.57
C LYS A 221 2.93 1.14 -15.38
N ASP A 222 3.39 2.26 -14.86
CA ASP A 222 4.16 2.28 -13.62
C ASP A 222 3.25 1.97 -12.42
N SER A 223 3.77 1.21 -11.46
CA SER A 223 3.22 1.13 -10.11
C SER A 223 4.12 1.87 -9.12
N LYS A 224 3.53 2.35 -8.04
CA LYS A 224 4.21 3.09 -6.98
C LYS A 224 3.31 3.26 -5.77
N ILE A 225 3.88 3.16 -4.58
CA ILE A 225 3.26 3.67 -3.35
C ILE A 225 4.09 4.86 -2.89
N SER A 226 3.47 6.03 -2.75
CA SER A 226 4.20 7.19 -2.26
C SER A 226 3.42 8.26 -1.54
N THR A 227 4.05 8.83 -0.51
CA THR A 227 3.58 9.99 0.25
C THR A 227 4.31 11.28 -0.20
N ASN A 228 3.66 12.43 -0.05
CA ASN A 228 4.22 13.74 -0.44
C ASN A 228 4.23 14.81 0.67
N GLN A 229 3.79 14.46 1.88
CA GLN A 229 3.72 15.38 3.03
C GLN A 229 4.37 14.83 4.30
N GLY A 230 5.41 14.01 4.18
CA GLY A 230 6.05 13.42 5.36
C GLY A 230 5.29 12.22 5.97
N GLY A 231 4.27 11.70 5.29
CA GLY A 231 3.57 10.49 5.71
C GLY A 231 4.46 9.25 5.69
N ASN A 232 4.30 8.38 6.67
CA ASN A 232 5.09 7.16 6.84
C ASN A 232 4.49 6.00 6.04
N ILE A 233 5.34 5.05 5.62
CA ILE A 233 4.90 3.81 4.96
C ILE A 233 5.40 2.62 5.77
N LEU A 234 4.51 1.71 6.14
CA LEU A 234 4.82 0.45 6.81
C LEU A 234 4.23 -0.72 6.02
N LEU A 235 5.09 -1.59 5.50
CA LEU A 235 4.68 -2.85 4.87
C LEU A 235 5.15 -4.01 5.74
N ALA A 236 4.23 -4.90 6.11
CA ALA A 236 4.55 -6.02 6.97
C ALA A 236 3.85 -7.31 6.54
N GLY A 237 4.64 -8.36 6.31
CA GLY A 237 4.13 -9.68 5.95
C GLY A 237 4.11 -10.61 7.16
N LEU A 238 3.06 -11.42 7.28
CA LEU A 238 2.88 -12.44 8.30
C LEU A 238 2.55 -13.79 7.62
N GLY A 239 3.37 -14.81 7.89
CA GLY A 239 3.31 -16.11 7.25
C GLY A 239 2.65 -17.21 8.10
N ALA A 240 2.13 -16.86 9.28
CA ALA A 240 1.48 -17.78 10.20
C ALA A 240 0.33 -17.09 10.97
N PRO A 241 -0.63 -17.86 11.51
CA PRO A 241 -1.58 -17.35 12.49
C PRO A 241 -0.85 -16.74 13.71
N GLY A 242 -1.45 -15.72 14.31
CA GLY A 242 -0.87 -15.00 15.43
C GLY A 242 -1.56 -13.67 15.71
N GLN A 243 -0.99 -12.91 16.63
CA GLN A 243 -1.42 -11.55 16.95
C GLN A 243 -0.29 -10.60 16.64
N VAL A 244 -0.57 -9.46 16.03
CA VAL A 244 0.42 -8.40 15.79
C VAL A 244 -0.09 -7.15 16.47
N ALA A 245 0.68 -6.62 17.42
CA ALA A 245 0.27 -5.41 18.14
C ALA A 245 0.47 -4.17 17.25
N LEU A 246 -0.50 -3.27 17.27
CA LEU A 246 -0.44 -1.96 16.63
C LEU A 246 0.06 -0.94 17.64
N THR A 247 1.29 -0.46 17.44
CA THR A 247 1.91 0.53 18.31
C THR A 247 1.79 1.94 17.72
N ARG A 248 1.95 2.95 18.57
CA ARG A 248 1.99 4.36 18.17
C ARG A 248 3.13 5.07 18.88
N ASP A 249 3.92 5.81 18.12
CA ASP A 249 4.89 6.78 18.62
C ASP A 249 4.51 8.17 18.07
N GLY A 250 3.83 8.96 18.90
CA GLY A 250 3.10 10.14 18.44
C GLY A 250 2.10 9.78 17.34
N ASN A 251 2.29 10.36 16.15
CA ASN A 251 1.44 10.08 14.98
C ASN A 251 1.96 8.92 14.12
N LYS A 252 3.11 8.32 14.42
CA LYS A 252 3.67 7.22 13.62
C LYS A 252 3.07 5.89 14.06
N LEU A 253 2.54 5.12 13.11
CA LEU A 253 2.10 3.74 13.36
C LEU A 253 3.32 2.79 13.33
N GLY A 254 3.34 1.86 14.27
CA GLY A 254 4.31 0.77 14.33
C GLY A 254 3.62 -0.57 14.51
N LEU A 255 4.39 -1.64 14.34
CA LEU A 255 3.95 -3.01 14.58
C LEU A 255 4.95 -3.72 15.46
N ASP A 256 4.43 -4.51 16.39
CA ASP A 256 5.20 -5.41 17.23
C ASP A 256 4.74 -6.85 16.98
N PHE A 257 5.69 -7.69 16.56
CA PHE A 257 5.46 -9.07 16.15
C PHE A 257 5.88 -9.99 17.30
N PRO A 258 5.14 -11.06 17.60
CA PRO A 258 5.58 -12.06 18.56
C PRO A 258 6.91 -12.68 18.15
N ASP A 259 7.76 -12.96 19.13
CA ASP A 259 9.06 -13.60 18.91
C ASP A 259 8.89 -14.95 18.17
N GLY A 260 9.71 -15.15 17.14
CA GLY A 260 9.75 -16.38 16.35
C GLY A 260 8.51 -16.63 15.47
N VAL A 261 7.58 -15.68 15.35
CA VAL A 261 6.47 -15.82 14.41
C VAL A 261 6.97 -15.82 12.97
N LYS A 262 6.49 -16.76 12.15
CA LYS A 262 6.85 -16.79 10.73
C LYS A 262 6.28 -15.55 10.03
N LYS A 263 7.15 -14.77 9.42
CA LYS A 263 6.78 -13.59 8.62
C LYS A 263 6.45 -13.98 7.17
N GLY A 264 5.82 -13.06 6.45
CA GLY A 264 5.48 -13.19 5.03
C GLY A 264 6.48 -12.41 4.17
N ASN A 265 6.49 -12.66 2.86
CA ASN A 265 7.44 -12.02 1.96
C ASN A 265 6.96 -10.64 1.52
N VAL A 266 7.90 -9.73 1.26
CA VAL A 266 7.63 -8.43 0.64
C VAL A 266 8.42 -8.33 -0.67
N VAL A 267 7.72 -8.11 -1.78
CA VAL A 267 8.33 -8.03 -3.11
C VAL A 267 8.00 -6.69 -3.75
N ILE A 268 9.05 -5.94 -4.10
CA ILE A 268 8.96 -4.66 -4.84
C ILE A 268 9.63 -4.86 -6.20
N LYS A 269 8.83 -5.13 -7.24
CA LYS A 269 9.32 -5.50 -8.58
C LYS A 269 8.98 -4.44 -9.61
N ASP A 270 10.01 -3.86 -10.24
CA ASP A 270 9.91 -2.77 -11.22
C ASP A 270 9.05 -1.58 -10.72
N SER A 271 8.98 -1.42 -9.40
CA SER A 271 8.08 -0.47 -8.72
C SER A 271 8.86 0.45 -7.77
N ALA A 272 8.13 1.28 -7.02
CA ALA A 272 8.71 2.19 -6.04
C ALA A 272 7.86 2.29 -4.77
N ILE A 273 8.51 2.20 -3.61
CA ILE A 273 7.99 2.65 -2.32
C ILE A 273 8.74 3.93 -1.96
N LYS A 274 8.01 5.05 -1.83
CA LYS A 274 8.64 6.34 -1.66
C LYS A 274 7.95 7.24 -0.66
N THR A 275 8.69 7.79 0.29
CA THR A 275 8.26 9.00 0.99
C THR A 275 8.96 10.22 0.40
N SER A 276 8.24 11.34 0.35
CA SER A 276 8.86 12.60 -0.03
C SER A 276 8.31 13.77 0.73
N VAL A 277 9.18 14.76 0.88
CA VAL A 277 8.84 16.10 1.33
C VAL A 277 8.62 16.96 0.10
N ALA A 278 7.48 17.66 0.04
CA ALA A 278 7.24 18.63 -1.01
C ALA A 278 8.24 19.80 -0.93
N LYS A 279 8.48 20.44 -2.08
CA LYS A 279 9.26 21.68 -2.18
C LYS A 279 8.81 22.70 -1.13
N ASP A 280 9.77 23.32 -0.46
CA ASP A 280 9.57 24.43 0.51
C ASP A 280 8.71 24.07 1.72
N SER A 281 8.57 22.77 2.01
CA SER A 281 7.92 22.30 3.24
C SER A 281 8.87 22.37 4.43
N THR A 282 8.29 22.58 5.62
CA THR A 282 8.99 22.56 6.90
C THR A 282 8.83 21.22 7.63
N VAL A 283 8.23 20.19 7.02
CA VAL A 283 8.13 18.85 7.62
C VAL A 283 9.34 17.98 7.27
N ASP A 284 9.61 17.00 8.13
CA ASP A 284 10.58 15.95 7.82
C ASP A 284 9.98 14.95 6.84
N GLY A 285 10.85 14.21 6.15
CA GLY A 285 10.42 13.07 5.35
C GLY A 285 9.87 11.97 6.24
N GLY A 286 8.79 11.34 5.79
CA GLY A 286 8.22 10.19 6.48
C GLY A 286 9.13 8.99 6.36
N ASP A 287 9.08 8.11 7.35
CA ASP A 287 9.91 6.91 7.37
C ASP A 287 9.29 5.81 6.50
N ILE A 288 10.13 4.90 6.01
CA ILE A 288 9.69 3.65 5.40
C ILE A 288 10.15 2.50 6.28
N ARG A 289 9.22 1.68 6.74
CA ARG A 289 9.51 0.47 7.51
C ARG A 289 9.00 -0.78 6.79
N ILE A 290 9.82 -1.82 6.73
CA ILE A 290 9.49 -3.12 6.16
C ILE A 290 9.76 -4.21 7.19
N ILE A 291 8.79 -5.10 7.42
CA ILE A 291 8.92 -6.28 8.28
C ILE A 291 8.53 -7.51 7.46
N ALA A 292 9.44 -8.44 7.22
CA ALA A 292 9.21 -9.55 6.29
C ALA A 292 9.96 -10.83 6.71
N ASP A 293 9.65 -11.95 6.08
CA ASP A 293 10.57 -13.11 6.05
C ASP A 293 11.70 -12.80 5.07
N SER A 294 11.33 -12.52 3.82
CA SER A 294 12.26 -12.06 2.80
C SER A 294 11.75 -10.78 2.12
N LEU A 295 12.65 -9.83 1.89
CA LEU A 295 12.43 -8.63 1.08
C LEU A 295 13.18 -8.76 -0.24
N GLU A 296 12.45 -8.69 -1.35
CA GLU A 296 13.02 -8.59 -2.70
C GLU A 296 12.75 -7.22 -3.31
N VAL A 297 13.81 -6.53 -3.73
CA VAL A 297 13.76 -5.25 -4.43
C VAL A 297 14.41 -5.43 -5.79
N GLU A 298 13.59 -5.57 -6.84
CA GLU A 298 14.06 -5.85 -8.19
C GLU A 298 13.73 -4.69 -9.13
N ASN A 299 14.71 -4.27 -9.93
CA ASN A 299 14.51 -3.41 -11.09
C ASN A 299 15.15 -4.02 -12.34
N THR A 300 14.30 -4.54 -13.22
CA THR A 300 14.68 -5.07 -14.53
C THR A 300 14.51 -4.04 -15.65
N GLU A 301 13.89 -2.90 -15.36
CA GLU A 301 13.59 -1.88 -16.35
C GLU A 301 14.70 -0.83 -16.49
N ASN A 302 14.84 -0.31 -17.70
CA ASN A 302 15.61 0.90 -18.00
C ASN A 302 14.86 2.17 -17.56
N LYS A 303 14.45 2.21 -16.29
CA LYS A 303 13.82 3.35 -15.60
C LYS A 303 14.58 3.65 -14.30
N LYS A 304 14.41 4.90 -13.84
CA LYS A 304 14.99 5.44 -12.61
C LYS A 304 13.94 5.48 -11.49
N ASP A 305 14.38 5.81 -10.28
CA ASP A 305 13.51 6.02 -9.12
C ASP A 305 12.69 4.74 -8.82
N ARG A 306 13.38 3.59 -8.75
CA ARG A 306 12.83 2.26 -8.46
C ARG A 306 13.41 1.67 -7.17
N GLY A 307 12.62 0.86 -6.50
CA GLY A 307 12.93 0.25 -5.21
C GLY A 307 12.34 1.02 -4.03
N ILE A 308 13.08 1.14 -2.93
CA ILE A 308 12.60 1.72 -1.67
C ILE A 308 13.41 2.95 -1.36
N PHE A 309 12.78 4.13 -1.28
CA PHE A 309 13.55 5.34 -1.06
C PHE A 309 12.83 6.50 -0.42
N THR A 310 13.54 7.24 0.41
CA THR A 310 13.07 8.53 0.94
C THR A 310 13.76 9.65 0.18
N LYS A 311 13.01 10.72 -0.12
CA LYS A 311 13.55 11.82 -0.91
C LYS A 311 13.07 13.19 -0.45
N THR A 312 14.03 14.06 -0.16
CA THR A 312 13.80 15.46 0.23
C THR A 312 14.42 16.42 -0.79
N GLU A 313 13.66 17.45 -1.19
CA GLU A 313 14.11 18.45 -2.16
C GLU A 313 13.93 19.87 -1.62
N ARG A 314 14.84 20.80 -2.00
CA ARG A 314 14.79 22.23 -1.64
C ARG A 314 14.73 22.41 -0.12
N ASN A 315 13.94 23.30 0.47
CA ASN A 315 14.08 23.63 1.90
C ASN A 315 13.50 22.60 2.89
N GLY A 316 13.23 21.35 2.46
CA GLY A 316 12.75 20.29 3.37
C GLY A 316 13.78 19.95 4.43
N ARG A 317 13.36 19.72 5.68
CA ARG A 317 14.26 19.63 6.84
C ARG A 317 15.12 18.36 6.87
N LYS A 318 14.56 17.17 6.71
CA LYS A 318 15.33 15.91 6.65
C LYS A 318 14.67 14.95 5.67
N SER A 319 15.41 14.00 5.11
CA SER A 319 14.80 12.80 4.53
C SER A 319 14.44 11.79 5.61
N GLY A 320 13.35 11.03 5.39
CA GLY A 320 12.94 10.00 6.33
C GLY A 320 13.93 8.84 6.35
N ASP A 321 13.88 8.06 7.42
CA ASP A 321 14.73 6.89 7.59
C ASP A 321 14.10 5.66 6.89
N ILE A 322 14.93 4.70 6.51
CA ILE A 322 14.50 3.40 5.97
C ILE A 322 14.92 2.33 6.97
N ILE A 323 13.95 1.58 7.48
CA ILE A 323 14.18 0.52 8.46
C ILE A 323 13.61 -0.80 7.94
N ILE A 324 14.46 -1.79 7.74
CA ILE A 324 14.10 -3.10 7.20
C ILE A 324 14.50 -4.16 8.20
N SER A 325 13.56 -5.04 8.53
CA SER A 325 13.79 -6.26 9.30
C SER A 325 13.25 -7.43 8.48
N ALA A 326 14.13 -8.37 8.12
CA ALA A 326 13.79 -9.54 7.31
C ALA A 326 14.41 -10.81 7.90
N ASP A 327 13.62 -11.78 8.35
CA ASP A 327 14.17 -12.96 9.06
C ASP A 327 15.18 -13.77 8.23
N ASN A 328 15.03 -13.80 6.91
CA ASN A 328 15.82 -14.61 6.01
C ASN A 328 16.69 -13.78 5.07
N LEU A 329 16.09 -12.97 4.18
CA LEU A 329 16.83 -12.36 3.08
C LEU A 329 16.38 -10.93 2.78
N VAL A 330 17.34 -10.03 2.54
CA VAL A 330 17.14 -8.79 1.79
C VAL A 330 17.92 -8.87 0.48
N SER A 331 17.20 -8.93 -0.64
CA SER A 331 17.77 -8.98 -1.99
C SER A 331 17.50 -7.66 -2.72
N VAL A 332 18.57 -7.00 -3.18
CA VAL A 332 18.50 -5.79 -4.00
C VAL A 332 19.16 -6.06 -5.33
N ARG A 333 18.36 -6.16 -6.39
CA ARG A 333 18.83 -6.48 -7.74
C ARG A 333 18.40 -5.42 -8.74
N SER A 334 19.36 -4.86 -9.49
CA SER A 334 19.07 -3.94 -10.58
C SER A 334 19.89 -4.28 -11.82
N THR A 335 19.19 -4.66 -12.90
CA THR A 335 19.80 -4.88 -14.23
C THR A 335 19.66 -3.66 -15.15
N SER A 336 19.08 -2.57 -14.65
CA SER A 336 18.91 -1.32 -15.39
C SER A 336 20.24 -0.81 -15.96
N THR A 337 20.29 -0.60 -17.27
CA THR A 337 21.49 -0.05 -17.93
C THR A 337 21.49 1.47 -17.98
N LYS A 338 20.35 2.11 -17.65
CA LYS A 338 20.26 3.57 -17.52
C LYS A 338 20.83 4.03 -16.19
N ARG A 339 21.50 5.19 -16.24
CA ARG A 339 21.83 5.95 -15.04
C ARG A 339 20.54 6.37 -14.34
N GLY A 340 20.44 6.07 -13.04
CA GLY A 340 19.30 6.45 -12.23
C GLY A 340 19.36 5.82 -10.86
N ASP A 341 18.73 6.49 -9.90
CA ASP A 341 18.67 6.09 -8.49
C ASP A 341 17.77 4.83 -8.38
N ASN A 342 18.36 3.65 -8.16
CA ASN A 342 17.63 2.38 -8.04
C ASN A 342 18.13 1.55 -6.85
N GLY A 343 17.22 0.86 -6.16
CA GLY A 343 17.53 -0.01 -5.03
C GLY A 343 16.95 0.53 -3.73
N ILE A 344 17.73 0.54 -2.64
CA ILE A 344 17.31 1.05 -1.34
C ILE A 344 18.11 2.31 -1.04
N PHE A 345 17.49 3.49 -0.99
CA PHE A 345 18.26 4.71 -0.83
C PHE A 345 17.56 5.86 -0.13
N THR A 346 18.33 6.69 0.57
CA THR A 346 17.86 7.98 1.08
C THR A 346 18.53 9.09 0.31
N MET A 347 17.78 10.16 0.00
CA MET A 347 18.35 11.26 -0.76
C MET A 347 17.84 12.64 -0.36
N THR A 348 18.77 13.57 -0.19
CA THR A 348 18.49 15.00 -0.10
C THR A 348 19.15 15.79 -1.23
N ARG A 349 18.42 16.73 -1.84
CA ARG A 349 18.92 17.62 -2.90
C ARG A 349 18.58 19.10 -2.65
N GLY A 350 19.41 20.00 -3.18
CA GLY A 350 19.16 21.44 -3.12
C GLY A 350 19.50 21.98 -1.74
N LYS A 351 18.63 22.80 -1.13
CA LYS A 351 18.79 23.32 0.25
C LYS A 351 18.21 22.39 1.33
N GLY A 352 18.04 21.09 1.04
CA GLY A 352 17.39 20.20 2.00
C GLY A 352 18.31 19.94 3.17
N GLY A 353 17.80 19.54 4.33
CA GLY A 353 18.70 19.21 5.44
C GLY A 353 19.35 17.83 5.28
N GLU A 354 19.46 17.07 6.36
CA GLU A 354 20.21 15.82 6.37
C GLU A 354 19.49 14.70 5.60
N SER A 355 20.28 13.75 5.07
CA SER A 355 19.72 12.53 4.48
C SER A 355 19.41 11.51 5.57
N GLY A 356 18.32 10.75 5.40
CA GLY A 356 17.90 9.75 6.37
C GLY A 356 18.88 8.58 6.48
N LYS A 357 18.79 7.85 7.59
CA LYS A 357 19.54 6.62 7.84
C LYS A 357 18.90 5.44 7.12
N ILE A 358 19.72 4.48 6.70
CA ILE A 358 19.27 3.15 6.26
C ILE A 358 19.71 2.15 7.32
N THR A 359 18.75 1.38 7.87
CA THR A 359 19.02 0.28 8.80
C THR A 359 18.41 -0.99 8.24
N ILE A 360 19.23 -2.03 8.09
CA ILE A 360 18.80 -3.35 7.61
C ILE A 360 19.27 -4.39 8.62
N ASP A 361 18.34 -5.22 9.07
CA ASP A 361 18.58 -6.38 9.91
C ASP A 361 18.02 -7.61 9.19
N ALA A 362 18.86 -8.60 8.87
CA ALA A 362 18.41 -9.78 8.16
C ALA A 362 19.24 -11.05 8.37
N GLY A 363 18.72 -12.22 7.99
CA GLY A 363 19.55 -13.43 7.90
C GLY A 363 20.69 -13.27 6.88
N SER A 364 20.41 -12.70 5.71
CA SER A 364 21.39 -12.39 4.67
C SER A 364 21.01 -11.15 3.87
N VAL A 365 22.00 -10.45 3.31
CA VAL A 365 21.81 -9.31 2.41
C VAL A 365 22.56 -9.53 1.11
N THR A 366 21.87 -9.46 -0.02
CA THR A 366 22.47 -9.55 -1.35
C THR A 366 22.20 -8.28 -2.15
N VAL A 367 23.25 -7.75 -2.80
CA VAL A 367 23.18 -6.54 -3.62
C VAL A 367 23.82 -6.82 -4.97
N GLU A 368 23.00 -6.88 -6.02
CA GLU A 368 23.43 -7.11 -7.40
C GLU A 368 23.14 -5.88 -8.27
N THR A 369 24.18 -5.24 -8.80
CA THR A 369 24.08 -3.94 -9.48
C THR A 369 24.81 -3.91 -10.81
N ALA A 370 24.18 -3.32 -11.83
CA ALA A 370 24.72 -3.26 -13.19
C ALA A 370 25.38 -1.91 -13.53
N ARG A 371 24.92 -0.79 -12.96
CA ARG A 371 25.36 0.57 -13.33
C ARG A 371 25.38 1.55 -12.14
N LYS A 372 25.86 2.78 -12.39
CA LYS A 372 25.95 3.89 -11.42
C LYS A 372 24.61 4.20 -10.73
N GLU A 373 24.69 4.60 -9.46
CA GLU A 373 23.57 5.03 -8.61
C GLU A 373 22.59 3.88 -8.32
N GLN A 374 23.11 2.65 -8.20
CA GLN A 374 22.34 1.44 -7.90
C GLN A 374 22.85 0.74 -6.64
N GLY A 375 21.93 0.15 -5.87
CA GLY A 375 22.25 -0.68 -4.71
C GLY A 375 21.65 -0.11 -3.42
N ILE A 376 22.43 -0.08 -2.34
CA ILE A 376 22.02 0.47 -1.04
C ILE A 376 22.84 1.72 -0.75
N PHE A 377 22.24 2.90 -0.75
CA PHE A 377 23.03 4.11 -0.66
C PHE A 377 22.34 5.32 -0.05
N THR A 378 23.13 6.25 0.47
CA THR A 378 22.64 7.58 0.86
C THR A 378 23.27 8.64 -0.03
N THR A 379 22.53 9.69 -0.35
CA THR A 379 23.03 10.77 -1.19
C THR A 379 22.57 12.14 -0.68
N THR A 380 23.52 13.03 -0.45
CA THR A 380 23.24 14.41 -0.03
C THR A 380 23.92 15.38 -0.99
N LYS A 381 23.13 16.21 -1.67
CA LYS A 381 23.62 17.07 -2.76
C LYS A 381 23.21 18.53 -2.55
N GLY A 382 24.19 19.44 -2.54
CA GLY A 382 23.96 20.88 -2.70
C GLY A 382 23.54 21.68 -1.46
N ASN A 383 23.67 21.12 -0.25
CA ASN A 383 23.13 21.70 1.00
C ASN A 383 24.14 21.88 2.16
N GLY A 384 25.39 21.47 2.01
CA GLY A 384 26.40 21.50 3.09
C GLY A 384 26.14 20.53 4.25
N GLN A 385 25.17 19.62 4.13
CA GLN A 385 24.73 18.73 5.23
C GLN A 385 25.44 17.37 5.20
N LYS A 386 25.42 16.68 6.34
CA LYS A 386 25.97 15.33 6.48
C LYS A 386 25.17 14.33 5.62
N GLY A 387 25.89 13.39 5.00
CA GLY A 387 25.32 12.18 4.42
C GLY A 387 24.63 11.28 5.45
N GLY A 388 23.58 10.58 5.01
CA GLY A 388 22.89 9.61 5.87
C GLY A 388 23.77 8.39 6.15
N ASP A 389 23.64 7.82 7.35
CA ASP A 389 24.38 6.62 7.74
C ASP A 389 23.71 5.35 7.20
N ILE A 390 24.50 4.31 6.95
CA ILE A 390 24.05 2.96 6.54
C ILE A 390 24.50 1.97 7.60
N MET A 391 23.56 1.20 8.14
CA MET A 391 23.81 0.14 9.12
C MET A 391 23.18 -1.14 8.60
N ILE A 392 23.99 -2.17 8.41
CA ILE A 392 23.56 -3.49 7.96
C ILE A 392 24.04 -4.52 8.97
N THR A 393 23.10 -5.25 9.54
CA THR A 393 23.33 -6.46 10.33
C THR A 393 22.81 -7.63 9.51
N ALA A 394 23.68 -8.61 9.27
CA ALA A 394 23.32 -9.88 8.67
C ALA A 394 23.78 -11.01 9.59
N ASP A 395 22.96 -12.03 9.82
CA ASP A 395 23.40 -13.19 10.61
C ASP A 395 24.48 -13.98 9.86
N ASP A 396 24.24 -14.27 8.58
CA ASP A 396 25.08 -15.16 7.77
C ASP A 396 25.97 -14.38 6.79
N LEU A 397 25.37 -13.72 5.80
CA LEU A 397 26.11 -13.22 4.62
C LEU A 397 25.67 -11.82 4.20
N VAL A 398 26.65 -10.98 3.91
CA VAL A 398 26.50 -9.82 3.03
C VAL A 398 27.25 -10.09 1.73
N SER A 399 26.54 -10.14 0.60
CA SER A 399 27.11 -10.36 -0.73
C SER A 399 26.86 -9.14 -1.62
N ILE A 400 27.93 -8.55 -2.16
CA ILE A 400 27.87 -7.40 -3.06
C ILE A 400 28.47 -7.81 -4.40
N ILE A 401 27.63 -7.89 -5.42
CA ILE A 401 28.00 -8.19 -6.80
C ILE A 401 27.83 -6.91 -7.63
N ALA A 402 28.96 -6.35 -8.05
CA ALA A 402 29.04 -5.06 -8.71
C ALA A 402 29.66 -5.20 -10.12
N SER A 403 29.11 -4.48 -11.10
CA SER A 403 29.74 -4.30 -12.43
C SER A 403 31.12 -3.63 -12.33
N SER A 404 32.11 -4.06 -13.12
CA SER A 404 33.48 -3.53 -13.06
C SER A 404 33.68 -2.11 -13.65
N GLY A 405 32.65 -1.27 -13.69
CA GLY A 405 32.72 0.10 -14.21
C GLY A 405 33.25 1.11 -13.19
N LYS A 406 33.78 2.27 -13.62
CA LYS A 406 34.25 3.38 -12.75
C LYS A 406 33.10 4.12 -12.02
N ASN A 407 32.04 3.43 -11.63
CA ASN A 407 30.77 4.01 -11.22
C ASN A 407 30.43 3.67 -9.76
N GLN A 408 29.79 4.60 -9.05
CA GLN A 408 29.32 4.39 -7.67
C GLN A 408 28.08 3.50 -7.68
N HIS A 409 28.23 2.22 -7.32
CA HIS A 409 27.13 1.28 -7.10
C HIS A 409 27.54 0.22 -6.07
N GLY A 410 26.58 -0.57 -5.59
CA GLY A 410 26.75 -1.45 -4.44
C GLY A 410 26.30 -0.75 -3.16
N ILE A 411 27.17 -0.66 -2.15
CA ILE A 411 26.86 -0.01 -0.87
C ILE A 411 27.75 1.22 -0.68
N PHE A 412 27.16 2.41 -0.63
CA PHE A 412 27.94 3.65 -0.55
C PHE A 412 27.17 4.82 0.07
N THR A 413 27.89 5.79 0.63
CA THR A 413 27.35 7.10 1.00
C THR A 413 28.01 8.18 0.15
N LEU A 414 27.24 9.14 -0.34
CA LEU A 414 27.74 10.18 -1.24
C LEU A 414 27.33 11.59 -0.79
N THR A 415 28.29 12.48 -0.69
CA THR A 415 28.09 13.94 -0.68
C THR A 415 28.70 14.56 -1.94
N ASP A 416 28.14 15.65 -2.47
CA ASP A 416 28.76 16.39 -3.57
C ASP A 416 29.74 17.46 -3.06
N GLU A 417 30.40 18.18 -3.97
CA GLU A 417 31.37 19.24 -3.65
C GLU A 417 30.79 20.39 -2.80
N LYS A 418 29.45 20.48 -2.73
CA LYS A 418 28.72 21.47 -1.94
C LYS A 418 28.01 20.82 -0.75
N GLY A 419 28.22 19.53 -0.50
CA GLY A 419 27.70 18.77 0.64
C GLY A 419 28.64 18.83 1.83
N GLY A 420 28.17 18.35 2.98
CA GLY A 420 28.99 18.17 4.17
C GLY A 420 29.78 16.86 4.13
N THR A 421 30.13 16.33 5.31
CA THR A 421 30.81 15.03 5.42
C THR A 421 29.90 13.89 4.96
N GLY A 422 30.48 12.87 4.32
CA GLY A 422 29.76 11.63 4.01
C GLY A 422 29.18 10.95 5.27
N GLY A 423 28.21 10.08 5.06
CA GLY A 423 27.72 9.20 6.12
C GLY A 423 28.71 8.09 6.45
N SER A 424 28.47 7.39 7.54
CA SER A 424 29.17 6.14 7.88
C SER A 424 28.48 4.93 7.26
N ILE A 425 29.26 3.88 6.98
CA ILE A 425 28.75 2.57 6.58
C ILE A 425 29.26 1.57 7.61
N GLN A 426 28.34 0.91 8.31
CA GLN A 426 28.64 -0.17 9.23
C GLN A 426 27.98 -1.45 8.73
N ILE A 427 28.80 -2.49 8.56
CA ILE A 427 28.35 -3.84 8.18
C ILE A 427 28.82 -4.82 9.26
N THR A 428 27.89 -5.56 9.83
CA THR A 428 28.13 -6.67 10.74
C THR A 428 27.53 -7.92 10.12
N ALA A 429 28.36 -8.92 9.83
CA ALA A 429 27.96 -10.13 9.13
C ALA A 429 28.82 -11.34 9.54
N GLY A 430 28.26 -12.55 9.51
CA GLY A 430 29.04 -13.78 9.61
C GLY A 430 30.08 -13.91 8.50
N SER A 431 29.78 -13.41 7.31
CA SER A 431 30.69 -13.30 6.17
C SER A 431 30.35 -12.11 5.28
N LEU A 432 31.38 -11.48 4.71
CA LEU A 432 31.27 -10.42 3.71
C LEU A 432 31.95 -10.86 2.42
N MET A 433 31.17 -10.96 1.34
CA MET A 433 31.66 -11.24 -0.01
C MET A 433 31.48 -10.00 -0.89
N VAL A 434 32.56 -9.59 -1.55
CA VAL A 434 32.54 -8.50 -2.53
C VAL A 434 33.13 -9.00 -3.83
N GLU A 435 32.29 -9.07 -4.87
CA GLU A 435 32.67 -9.53 -6.20
C GLU A 435 32.47 -8.41 -7.22
N SER A 436 33.49 -8.17 -8.05
CA SER A 436 33.37 -7.32 -9.23
C SER A 436 33.28 -8.21 -10.46
N LYS A 437 32.09 -8.31 -11.08
CA LYS A 437 31.92 -9.00 -12.35
C LYS A 437 32.26 -8.06 -13.50
N LYS A 438 33.22 -8.45 -14.33
CA LYS A 438 33.51 -7.76 -15.61
C LYS A 438 32.29 -7.91 -16.52
N GLU A 439 31.88 -6.86 -17.23
CA GLU A 439 30.78 -6.96 -18.20
C GLU A 439 31.06 -8.13 -19.18
N THR A 440 30.32 -9.23 -19.07
CA THR A 440 29.90 -9.97 -20.25
C THR A 440 28.47 -9.54 -20.54
N PRO A 441 28.25 -8.71 -21.57
CA PRO A 441 26.90 -8.32 -21.96
C PRO A 441 26.18 -9.54 -22.56
N GLY A 442 25.00 -9.85 -22.03
CA GLY A 442 24.04 -10.74 -22.68
C GLY A 442 23.50 -11.85 -21.79
N ILE A 443 22.47 -11.53 -21.00
CA ILE A 443 21.15 -12.19 -20.97
C ILE A 443 20.11 -11.11 -20.68
#